data_AF-A0A353PFL0-F1
#
_entry.id   AF-A0A353PFL0-F1
#
_cell.length_a   1.000
_cell.length_b   1.000
_cell.length_c   1.000
_cell.angle_alpha   90.00
_cell.angle_beta   90.00
_cell.angle_gamma   90.00
#
_symmetry.space_group_name_H-M   'P 1'
#
loop_
_entity.id
_entity.type
_entity.pdbx_description
1 polymer ?
#
loop_
_entity_poly.entity_id
_entity_poly.type
_entity_poly.pdbx_seq_one_letter_code
_entity_poly.pdbx_strand_id
1 'polypeptide(L)'
;WRALAISNGMHRARAFQRLDQAIAEAPRECLPDHLILFGFHTLPPVWLSLFAGLAARIPVQWLVPTPCREYWAGLDTPAALARRAARGQSVALRMVGHPLLATFGRQGAEFIDLLSELPGQVSEYFEDPVVQGRTDLLARMQSDLLNLRDPTESSPQPVEPTDDSIQVHCCAGPLREVEVLHDRLRDLLDRQPDLNPSDIVVMTPDIERYAPYVDAVFRSRKGDLAIPYRVADRGLLRSEPVVAGFFAWLALAERRFTVNAVFDLLECPPVARRLSMSLGDRELLREWARRAAIHWGLDGSDKGDFELPPANAHTWRRGLDRLMLGTVLPEDGMAIHGDMAPVEAVDGAFWPVLGRLAEWIDALRTDHDGLAEARSAQDWAEVLTTVLERLFEVEANEESALQQLRGAIRQIGADAAAAACTAQIPLTV
;
A
#
# COMPACT_ATOMS: atom_id res chain seq x y z
N TRP A 1 -24.31 18.74 5.11
CA TRP A 1 -23.73 19.21 6.40
C TRP A 1 -24.75 19.26 7.53
N ARG A 2 -25.81 20.07 7.49
CA ARG A 2 -26.87 20.04 8.53
C ARG A 2 -27.56 18.68 8.67
N ALA A 3 -27.74 17.94 7.57
CA ALA A 3 -28.27 16.56 7.60
C ALA A 3 -27.33 15.54 8.28
N LEU A 4 -26.00 15.72 8.18
CA LEU A 4 -25.00 14.88 8.86
C LEU A 4 -24.92 15.15 10.37
N ALA A 5 -25.37 16.33 10.82
CA ALA A 5 -25.49 16.65 12.24
C ALA A 5 -26.75 16.04 12.90
N ILE A 6 -27.70 15.56 12.09
CA ILE A 6 -28.96 14.94 12.53
C ILE A 6 -28.83 13.40 12.59
N SER A 7 -27.95 12.79 11.79
CA SER A 7 -27.61 11.37 11.93
C SER A 7 -26.85 11.13 13.23
N ASN A 8 -27.34 10.20 14.07
CA ASN A 8 -26.85 9.82 15.42
C ASN A 8 -25.38 9.35 15.51
N GLY A 9 -24.55 9.54 14.49
CA GLY A 9 -23.10 9.36 14.57
C GLY A 9 -22.45 10.52 15.34
N MET A 10 -21.57 10.21 16.29
CA MET A 10 -20.87 11.23 17.07
C MET A 10 -20.01 12.11 16.15
N HIS A 11 -20.48 13.33 15.87
CA HIS A 11 -19.75 14.30 15.06
C HIS A 11 -18.34 14.54 15.63
N ARG A 12 -17.30 14.43 14.80
CA ARG A 12 -15.89 14.52 15.25
C ARG A 12 -15.61 15.72 16.14
N ALA A 13 -16.13 16.91 15.81
CA ALA A 13 -15.94 18.10 16.65
C ALA A 13 -16.55 17.96 18.06
N ARG A 14 -17.70 17.28 18.21
CA ARG A 14 -18.31 17.00 19.53
C ARG A 14 -17.51 15.95 20.29
N ALA A 15 -16.96 14.96 19.60
CA ALA A 15 -16.06 13.98 20.21
C ALA A 15 -14.82 14.66 20.81
N PHE A 16 -14.19 15.57 20.06
CA PHE A 16 -13.05 16.36 20.54
C PHE A 16 -13.40 17.23 21.75
N GLN A 17 -14.54 17.94 21.72
CA GLN A 17 -14.99 18.75 22.86
C GLN A 17 -15.21 17.90 24.11
N ARG A 18 -15.82 16.72 23.97
CA ARG A 18 -16.01 15.79 25.10
C ARG A 18 -14.69 15.24 25.61
N LEU A 19 -13.75 14.94 24.72
CA LEU A 19 -12.42 14.47 25.10
C LEU A 19 -11.65 15.54 25.88
N ASP A 20 -11.68 16.79 25.41
CA ASP A 20 -11.03 17.91 26.08
C ASP A 20 -11.60 18.14 27.49
N GLN A 21 -12.94 18.10 27.62
CA GLN A 21 -13.60 18.16 28.93
C GLN A 21 -13.24 16.96 29.81
N ALA A 22 -13.24 15.75 29.27
CA ALA A 22 -12.88 14.55 30.01
C ALA A 22 -11.42 14.60 30.49
N ILE A 23 -10.50 15.13 29.67
CA ILE A 23 -9.11 15.34 30.06
C ILE A 23 -9.01 16.38 31.17
N ALA A 24 -9.82 17.44 31.16
CA ALA A 24 -9.82 18.43 32.23
C ALA A 24 -10.32 17.84 33.57
N GLU A 25 -11.32 16.95 33.52
CA GLU A 25 -12.00 16.39 34.70
C GLU A 25 -11.43 15.05 35.20
N ALA A 26 -10.62 14.35 34.39
CA ALA A 26 -10.12 13.00 34.70
C ALA A 26 -9.36 12.94 36.05
N PRO A 27 -9.48 11.87 36.84
CA PRO A 27 -8.57 11.63 37.97
C PRO A 27 -7.11 11.52 37.50
N ARG A 28 -6.14 11.88 38.35
CA ARG A 28 -4.70 11.86 37.96
C ARG A 28 -4.23 10.45 37.63
N GLU A 29 -4.83 9.45 38.25
CA GLU A 29 -4.58 8.01 38.09
C GLU A 29 -5.00 7.51 36.70
N CYS A 30 -5.88 8.24 36.01
CA CYS A 30 -6.32 7.91 34.65
C CYS A 30 -5.42 8.55 33.58
N LEU A 31 -4.47 9.41 33.96
CA LEU A 31 -3.57 10.10 33.05
C LEU A 31 -2.16 9.49 33.11
N PRO A 32 -1.41 9.46 32.00
CA PRO A 32 -0.04 8.99 32.02
C PRO A 32 0.86 9.89 32.89
N ASP A 33 1.99 9.37 33.35
CA ASP A 33 2.92 10.13 34.18
C ASP A 33 3.60 11.27 33.39
N HIS A 34 3.91 11.02 32.12
CA HIS A 34 4.51 11.96 31.19
C HIS A 34 4.12 11.60 29.74
N LEU A 35 4.19 12.57 28.83
CA LEU A 35 3.96 12.37 27.41
C LEU A 35 5.11 12.97 26.60
N ILE A 36 5.66 12.20 25.66
CA ILE A 36 6.69 12.66 24.73
C ILE A 36 6.10 12.63 23.32
N LEU A 37 6.13 13.78 22.64
CA LEU A 37 5.73 13.93 21.25
C LEU A 37 6.99 14.10 20.39
N PHE A 38 7.23 13.20 19.43
CA PHE A 38 8.40 13.22 18.56
C PHE A 38 8.02 12.98 17.10
N GLY A 39 8.68 13.70 16.17
CA GLY A 39 8.57 13.45 14.73
C GLY A 39 7.35 14.08 14.03
N PHE A 40 6.56 14.89 14.73
CA PHE A 40 5.48 15.67 14.11
C PHE A 40 6.06 16.89 13.39
N HIS A 41 5.79 16.99 12.09
CA HIS A 41 6.12 18.16 11.25
C HIS A 41 4.88 18.99 10.89
N THR A 42 3.68 18.47 11.18
CA THR A 42 2.41 19.21 11.20
C THR A 42 1.45 18.61 12.20
N LEU A 43 0.54 19.45 12.69
CA LEU A 43 -0.58 19.01 13.48
C LEU A 43 -1.78 19.95 13.30
N PRO A 44 -3.02 19.45 13.13
CA PRO A 44 -4.18 20.31 13.11
C PRO A 44 -4.35 21.08 14.44
N PRO A 45 -4.83 22.34 14.42
CA PRO A 45 -4.98 23.16 15.64
C PRO A 45 -5.79 22.52 16.76
N VAL A 46 -6.80 21.71 16.43
CA VAL A 46 -7.63 21.00 17.42
C VAL A 46 -6.80 20.05 18.30
N TRP A 47 -5.78 19.41 17.73
CA TRP A 47 -4.88 18.53 18.48
C TRP A 47 -3.86 19.31 19.30
N LEU A 48 -3.43 20.49 18.82
CA LEU A 48 -2.56 21.39 19.59
C LEU A 48 -3.27 21.84 20.87
N SER A 49 -4.53 22.26 20.75
CA SER A 49 -5.35 22.62 21.92
C SER A 49 -5.50 21.45 22.90
N LEU A 50 -5.70 20.23 22.39
CA LEU A 50 -5.79 19.03 23.22
C LEU A 50 -4.50 18.77 24.02
N PHE A 51 -3.35 18.84 23.35
CA PHE A 51 -2.05 18.64 24.02
C PHE A 51 -1.73 19.78 24.99
N ALA A 52 -2.12 21.02 24.69
CA ALA A 52 -2.02 22.12 25.63
C ALA A 52 -2.90 21.90 26.87
N GLY A 53 -4.12 21.35 26.71
CA GLY A 53 -4.98 20.94 27.81
C GLY A 53 -4.36 19.85 28.68
N LEU A 54 -3.73 18.84 28.06
CA LEU A 54 -2.96 17.82 28.77
C LEU A 54 -1.74 18.40 29.50
N ALA A 55 -1.01 19.33 28.89
CA ALA A 55 0.17 19.96 29.46
C ALA A 55 -0.13 20.75 30.75
N ALA A 56 -1.37 21.19 30.95
CA ALA A 56 -1.81 21.79 32.19
C ALA A 56 -1.91 20.80 33.37
N ARG A 57 -1.89 19.49 33.09
CA ARG A 57 -2.11 18.42 34.09
C ARG A 57 -0.92 17.47 34.24
N ILE A 58 -0.17 17.25 33.17
CA ILE A 58 0.97 16.34 33.13
C ILE A 58 2.14 16.99 32.40
N PRO A 59 3.39 16.58 32.68
CA PRO A 59 4.53 16.94 31.85
C PRO A 59 4.35 16.45 30.42
N VAL A 60 4.35 17.38 29.46
CA VAL A 60 4.34 17.09 28.02
C VAL A 60 5.62 17.65 27.43
N GLN A 61 6.46 16.79 26.86
CA GLN A 61 7.69 17.18 26.18
C GLN A 61 7.51 17.02 24.67
N TRP A 62 7.72 18.11 23.93
CA TRP A 62 7.72 18.07 22.48
C TRP A 62 9.14 18.16 21.93
N LEU A 63 9.55 17.12 21.22
CA LEU A 63 10.81 17.02 20.52
C LEU A 63 10.56 17.31 19.02
N VAL A 64 10.85 18.54 18.61
CA VAL A 64 10.58 19.03 17.26
C VAL A 64 11.88 19.08 16.45
N PRO A 65 12.08 18.19 15.46
CA PRO A 65 13.21 18.32 14.54
C PRO A 65 12.93 19.49 13.58
N THR A 66 13.59 20.63 13.79
CA THR A 66 13.51 21.81 12.92
C THR A 66 14.82 22.01 12.16
N PRO A 67 14.79 22.32 10.85
CA PRO A 67 15.99 22.48 10.04
C PRO A 67 16.71 23.82 10.28
N CYS A 68 16.10 24.73 11.04
CA CYS A 68 16.56 26.10 11.26
C CYS A 68 16.43 26.47 12.74
N ARG A 69 17.46 27.13 13.28
CA ARG A 69 17.46 27.66 14.65
C ARG A 69 16.77 29.01 14.77
N GLU A 70 16.88 29.82 13.71
CA GLU A 70 16.25 31.13 13.65
C GLU A 70 14.75 31.00 13.41
N TYR A 71 13.98 31.99 13.81
CA TYR A 71 12.55 32.05 13.46
C TYR A 71 12.39 32.20 11.94
N TRP A 72 11.63 31.30 11.33
CA TRP A 72 11.52 31.20 9.86
C TRP A 72 10.08 31.08 9.35
N ALA A 73 9.09 31.30 10.21
CA ALA A 73 7.71 31.44 9.78
C ALA A 73 7.52 32.73 8.95
N GLY A 74 6.74 32.64 7.88
CA GLY A 74 6.45 33.80 7.01
C GLY A 74 7.53 34.16 6.00
N LEU A 75 8.53 33.29 5.77
CA LEU A 75 9.49 33.45 4.66
C LEU A 75 8.75 33.49 3.32
N ASP A 76 9.16 34.43 2.48
CA ASP A 76 8.64 34.59 1.12
C ASP A 76 9.66 34.06 0.11
N THR A 77 9.16 33.41 -0.96
CA THR A 77 10.04 33.01 -2.07
C THR A 77 10.52 34.23 -2.86
N PRO A 78 11.74 34.23 -3.43
CA PRO A 78 12.24 35.32 -4.29
C PRO A 78 11.28 35.65 -5.45
N ALA A 79 10.66 34.64 -6.06
CA ALA A 79 9.67 34.83 -7.12
C ALA A 79 8.38 35.51 -6.62
N ALA A 80 7.93 35.20 -5.39
CA ALA A 80 6.78 35.87 -4.79
C ALA A 80 7.08 37.34 -4.46
N LEU A 81 8.28 37.63 -3.94
CA LEU A 81 8.74 39.00 -3.67
C LEU A 81 8.79 39.82 -4.96
N ALA A 82 9.39 39.28 -6.04
CA ALA A 82 9.47 39.93 -7.34
C ALA A 82 8.08 40.25 -7.93
N ARG A 83 7.14 39.29 -7.85
CA ARG A 83 5.74 39.50 -8.31
C ARG A 83 5.00 40.57 -7.51
N ARG A 84 5.27 40.67 -6.22
CA ARG A 84 4.63 41.66 -5.32
C ARG A 84 5.22 43.05 -5.50
N ALA A 85 6.55 43.16 -5.64
CA ALA A 85 7.23 44.38 -6.02
C ALA A 85 6.69 44.92 -7.36
N ALA A 86 6.50 44.06 -8.36
CA ALA A 86 5.89 44.40 -9.64
C ALA A 86 4.43 44.89 -9.53
N ARG A 87 3.74 44.57 -8.42
CA ARG A 87 2.37 45.02 -8.10
C ARG A 87 2.35 46.24 -7.16
N GLY A 88 3.50 46.85 -6.87
CA GLY A 88 3.62 48.01 -5.98
C GLY A 88 3.33 47.72 -4.50
N GLN A 89 3.35 46.45 -4.08
CA GLN A 89 3.15 46.07 -2.68
C GLN A 89 4.45 46.24 -1.88
N SER A 90 4.36 46.70 -0.63
CA SER A 90 5.54 46.83 0.25
C SER A 90 6.14 45.45 0.55
N VAL A 91 7.45 45.35 0.33
CA VAL A 91 8.26 44.13 0.53
C VAL A 91 9.19 44.29 1.76
N ALA A 92 9.30 45.50 2.30
CA ALA A 92 10.34 45.90 3.27
C ALA A 92 10.25 45.22 4.65
N LEU A 93 9.11 44.61 5.00
CA LEU A 93 8.89 43.95 6.29
C LEU A 93 9.02 42.41 6.21
N ARG A 94 9.50 41.86 5.09
CA ARG A 94 9.57 40.41 4.90
C ARG A 94 10.99 39.88 4.94
N MET A 95 11.15 38.80 5.69
CA MET A 95 12.42 38.11 5.83
C MET A 95 12.78 37.43 4.51
N VAL A 96 13.89 37.86 3.92
CA VAL A 96 14.64 37.08 2.94
C VAL A 96 15.54 36.17 3.77
N GLY A 97 15.38 34.85 3.58
CA GLY A 97 16.17 33.83 4.25
C GLY A 97 16.61 32.78 3.24
N HIS A 98 17.00 31.60 3.72
CA HIS A 98 17.48 30.54 2.83
C HIS A 98 16.43 30.13 1.76
N PRO A 99 16.75 30.15 0.44
CA PRO A 99 15.78 29.96 -0.64
C PRO A 99 15.14 28.56 -0.68
N LEU A 100 15.90 27.51 -0.34
CA LEU A 100 15.34 26.15 -0.20
C LEU A 100 14.30 26.07 0.92
N LEU A 101 14.55 26.75 2.06
CA LEU A 101 13.63 26.74 3.20
C LEU A 101 12.35 27.51 2.85
N ALA A 102 12.46 28.63 2.15
CA ALA A 102 11.31 29.38 1.64
C ALA A 102 10.44 28.57 0.65
N THR A 103 11.05 27.66 -0.11
CA THR A 103 10.36 26.87 -1.14
C THR A 103 9.77 25.57 -0.58
N PHE A 104 10.56 24.81 0.17
CA PHE A 104 10.19 23.47 0.64
C PHE A 104 9.70 23.44 2.09
N GLY A 105 9.99 24.48 2.87
CA GLY A 105 9.73 24.49 4.32
C GLY A 105 8.35 25.02 4.72
N ARG A 106 7.51 25.52 3.80
CA ARG A 106 6.26 26.24 4.16
C ARG A 106 5.41 25.51 5.22
N GLN A 107 5.22 24.20 5.05
CA GLN A 107 4.43 23.39 5.96
C GLN A 107 5.04 23.34 7.38
N GLY A 108 6.36 23.21 7.50
CA GLY A 108 7.05 23.28 8.79
C GLY A 108 7.02 24.69 9.37
N ALA A 109 7.08 25.72 8.54
CA ALA A 109 7.03 27.13 8.95
C ALA A 109 5.70 27.45 9.65
N GLU A 110 4.58 27.02 9.04
CA GLU A 110 3.23 27.14 9.62
C GLU A 110 3.11 26.36 10.94
N PHE A 111 3.75 25.20 11.03
CA PHE A 111 3.73 24.41 12.26
C PHE A 111 4.53 25.05 13.39
N ILE A 112 5.71 25.62 13.10
CA ILE A 112 6.51 26.38 14.08
C ILE A 112 5.76 27.64 14.55
N ASP A 113 5.08 28.34 13.65
CA ASP A 113 4.22 29.50 13.97
C ASP A 113 3.16 29.11 15.00
N LEU A 114 2.42 28.02 14.75
CA LEU A 114 1.41 27.49 15.66
C LEU A 114 2.00 27.05 17.02
N LEU A 115 3.19 26.43 17.02
CA LEU A 115 3.86 26.04 18.26
C LEU A 115 4.31 27.25 19.09
N SER A 116 4.71 28.34 18.44
CA SER A 116 5.16 29.57 19.12
C SER A 116 4.04 30.26 19.91
N GLU A 117 2.78 30.01 19.54
CA GLU A 117 1.60 30.50 20.26
C GLU A 117 1.31 29.69 21.54
N LEU A 118 1.87 28.48 21.67
CA LEU A 118 1.62 27.62 22.81
C LEU A 118 2.45 28.04 24.03
N PRO A 119 1.88 27.97 25.24
CA PRO A 119 2.63 28.21 26.46
C PRO A 119 3.62 27.05 26.71
N GLY A 120 4.87 27.37 27.00
CA GLY A 120 5.88 26.36 27.30
C GLY A 120 7.28 26.93 27.41
N GLN A 121 8.21 26.12 27.91
CA GLN A 121 9.63 26.42 27.85
C GLN A 121 10.21 25.79 26.58
N VAL A 122 10.87 26.62 25.77
CA VAL A 122 11.62 26.15 24.60
C VAL A 122 13.06 25.98 25.00
N SER A 123 13.63 24.81 24.70
CA SER A 123 15.07 24.54 24.84
C SER A 123 15.62 24.18 23.47
N GLU A 124 16.70 24.83 23.09
CA GLU A 124 17.31 24.71 21.77
C GLU A 124 18.47 23.72 21.80
N TYR A 125 18.42 22.72 20.93
CA TYR A 125 19.45 21.69 20.78
C TYR A 125 19.88 21.62 19.32
N PHE A 126 20.79 22.51 18.94
CA PHE A 126 21.28 22.62 17.56
C PHE A 126 22.76 22.28 17.48
N GLU A 127 23.11 21.48 16.48
CA GLU A 127 24.49 21.17 16.14
C GLU A 127 24.78 21.71 14.74
N ASP A 128 25.80 22.54 14.64
CA ASP A 128 26.25 23.09 13.36
C ASP A 128 27.39 22.22 12.82
N PRO A 129 27.21 21.54 11.67
CA PRO A 129 28.22 20.63 11.14
C PRO A 129 29.53 21.35 10.77
N VAL A 130 29.47 22.64 10.40
CA VAL A 130 30.67 23.42 10.10
C VAL A 130 31.45 23.75 11.38
N VAL A 131 30.75 24.05 12.48
CA VAL A 131 31.39 24.24 13.79
C VAL A 131 31.99 22.93 14.32
N GLN A 132 31.40 21.79 13.96
CA GLN A 132 31.94 20.45 14.25
C GLN A 132 33.14 20.08 13.35
N GLY A 133 33.56 20.95 12.43
CA GLY A 133 34.75 20.77 11.60
C GLY A 133 34.50 20.12 10.24
N ARG A 134 33.24 19.87 9.86
CA ARG A 134 32.92 19.41 8.50
C ARG A 134 32.89 20.57 7.52
N THR A 135 33.56 20.41 6.39
CA THR A 135 33.67 21.48 5.37
C THR A 135 33.15 21.08 4.00
N ASP A 136 32.56 19.89 3.90
CA ASP A 136 31.92 19.40 2.68
C ASP A 136 30.70 20.25 2.27
N LEU A 137 30.30 20.15 1.01
CA LEU A 137 29.21 20.92 0.41
C LEU A 137 27.89 20.68 1.14
N LEU A 138 27.63 19.45 1.56
CA LEU A 138 26.45 19.10 2.36
C LEU A 138 26.46 19.84 3.71
N ALA A 139 27.57 19.81 4.44
CA ALA A 139 27.74 20.48 5.73
C ALA A 139 27.55 22.00 5.60
N ARG A 140 28.11 22.61 4.54
CA ARG A 140 27.88 24.04 4.24
C ARG A 140 26.40 24.34 4.01
N MET A 141 25.72 23.56 3.17
CA MET A 141 24.29 23.72 2.92
C MET A 141 23.46 23.55 4.20
N GLN A 142 23.78 22.55 5.03
CA GLN A 142 23.14 22.30 6.31
C GLN A 142 23.35 23.48 7.28
N SER A 143 24.57 24.03 7.36
CA SER A 143 24.88 25.22 8.16
C SER A 143 24.10 26.45 7.66
N ASP A 144 24.02 26.67 6.36
CA ASP A 144 23.29 27.83 5.81
C ASP A 144 21.78 27.71 6.06
N LEU A 145 21.21 26.51 5.92
CA LEU A 145 19.83 26.23 6.32
C LEU A 145 19.61 26.46 7.82
N LEU A 146 20.52 25.94 8.66
CA LEU A 146 20.43 26.03 10.11
C LEU A 146 20.44 27.48 10.61
N ASN A 147 21.30 28.31 10.01
CA ASN A 147 21.53 29.70 10.40
C ASN A 147 20.75 30.71 9.53
N LEU A 148 19.77 30.25 8.73
CA LEU A 148 18.93 31.05 7.85
C LEU A 148 19.71 31.98 6.88
N ARG A 149 20.88 31.55 6.41
CA ARG A 149 21.73 32.34 5.51
C ARG A 149 21.31 32.14 4.06
N ASP A 150 21.27 33.22 3.28
CA ASP A 150 21.10 33.12 1.83
C ASP A 150 22.49 32.96 1.17
N PRO A 151 22.80 31.79 0.57
CA PRO A 151 24.09 31.58 -0.07
C PRO A 151 24.28 32.46 -1.33
N THR A 152 23.22 33.05 -1.88
CA THR A 152 23.28 33.90 -3.08
C THR A 152 23.76 35.32 -2.80
N GLU A 153 23.74 35.76 -1.54
CA GLU A 153 24.26 37.07 -1.12
C GLU A 153 25.80 37.06 -1.00
N SER A 154 26.40 35.89 -0.95
CA SER A 154 27.85 35.69 -0.87
C SER A 154 28.44 35.29 -2.22
N SER A 155 29.72 35.59 -2.44
CA SER A 155 30.44 35.09 -3.61
C SER A 155 30.53 33.55 -3.55
N PRO A 156 30.32 32.84 -4.68
CA PRO A 156 30.44 31.38 -4.73
C PRO A 156 31.78 30.93 -4.15
N GLN A 157 31.73 30.00 -3.20
CA GLN A 157 32.93 29.42 -2.62
C GLN A 157 33.37 28.20 -3.43
N PRO A 158 34.69 27.97 -3.59
CA PRO A 158 35.17 26.77 -4.25
C PRO A 158 34.77 25.51 -3.47
N VAL A 159 34.49 24.44 -4.21
CA VAL A 159 34.23 23.09 -3.70
C VAL A 159 35.43 22.23 -4.04
N GLU A 160 35.86 21.40 -3.09
CA GLU A 160 36.97 20.47 -3.32
C GLU A 160 36.59 19.45 -4.40
N PRO A 161 37.46 19.16 -5.38
CA PRO A 161 37.14 18.21 -6.46
C PRO A 161 36.83 16.79 -5.97
N THR A 162 37.24 16.44 -4.76
CA THR A 162 37.00 15.14 -4.12
C THR A 162 35.75 15.11 -3.26
N ASP A 163 35.02 16.22 -3.15
CA ASP A 163 33.78 16.29 -2.38
C ASP A 163 32.66 15.56 -3.12
N ASP A 164 32.21 14.45 -2.54
CA ASP A 164 31.16 13.59 -3.06
C ASP A 164 29.92 13.56 -2.16
N SER A 165 29.80 14.54 -1.25
CA SER A 165 28.70 14.65 -0.28
C SER A 165 27.33 14.91 -0.92
N ILE A 166 27.29 15.59 -2.07
CA ILE A 166 26.10 15.80 -2.90
C ILE A 166 26.47 15.47 -4.34
N GLN A 167 25.77 14.51 -4.92
CA GLN A 167 25.97 14.07 -6.30
C GLN A 167 24.66 14.10 -7.08
N VAL A 168 24.75 14.43 -8.37
CA VAL A 168 23.61 14.45 -9.29
C VAL A 168 23.91 13.52 -10.45
N HIS A 169 23.05 12.51 -10.64
CA HIS A 169 23.21 11.50 -11.68
C HIS A 169 22.07 11.59 -12.70
N CYS A 170 22.41 11.79 -13.97
CA CYS A 170 21.44 11.75 -15.08
C CYS A 170 21.52 10.37 -15.75
N CYS A 171 20.41 9.62 -15.73
CA CYS A 171 20.34 8.26 -16.24
C CYS A 171 19.27 8.14 -17.33
N ALA A 172 19.46 7.21 -18.27
CA ALA A 172 18.56 7.03 -19.42
C ALA A 172 17.22 6.33 -19.09
N GLY A 173 17.07 5.79 -17.88
CA GLY A 173 15.84 5.15 -17.42
C GLY A 173 16.01 4.42 -16.08
N PRO A 174 14.92 3.86 -15.51
CA PRO A 174 14.91 3.29 -14.16
C PRO A 174 15.91 2.17 -13.93
N LEU A 175 16.07 1.26 -14.90
CA LEU A 175 17.05 0.18 -14.79
C LEU A 175 18.48 0.74 -14.66
N ARG A 176 18.85 1.67 -15.54
CA ARG A 176 20.18 2.27 -15.53
C ARG A 176 20.42 3.11 -14.29
N GLU A 177 19.40 3.79 -13.80
CA GLU A 177 19.45 4.55 -12.55
C GLU A 177 19.75 3.65 -11.35
N VAL A 178 19.08 2.50 -11.25
CA VAL A 178 19.32 1.52 -10.19
C VAL A 178 20.71 0.88 -10.30
N GLU A 179 21.19 0.60 -11.52
CA GLU A 179 22.57 0.12 -11.74
C GLU A 179 23.60 1.14 -11.25
N VAL A 180 23.44 2.42 -11.64
CA VAL A 180 24.33 3.50 -11.22
C VAL A 180 24.27 3.68 -9.70
N LEU A 181 23.07 3.64 -9.11
CA LEU A 181 22.89 3.68 -7.66
C LEU A 181 23.67 2.55 -6.97
N HIS A 182 23.50 1.30 -7.43
CA HIS A 182 24.21 0.16 -6.85
C HIS A 182 25.73 0.37 -6.91
N ASP A 183 26.26 0.79 -8.06
CA ASP A 183 27.69 1.03 -8.24
C ASP A 183 28.20 2.18 -7.34
N ARG A 184 27.39 3.21 -7.08
CA ARG A 184 27.73 4.30 -6.15
C ARG A 184 27.68 3.84 -4.69
N LEU A 185 26.67 3.08 -4.29
CA LEU A 185 26.57 2.55 -2.94
C LEU A 185 27.72 1.58 -2.63
N ARG A 186 28.11 0.76 -3.60
CA ARG A 186 29.28 -0.13 -3.46
C ARG A 186 30.56 0.67 -3.22
N ASP A 187 30.82 1.64 -4.07
CA ASP A 187 31.99 2.52 -3.98
C ASP A 187 32.02 3.28 -2.64
N LEU A 188 30.87 3.71 -2.12
CA LEU A 188 30.77 4.34 -0.79
C LEU A 188 31.07 3.36 0.35
N LEU A 189 30.48 2.17 0.32
CA LEU A 189 30.71 1.12 1.33
C LEU A 189 32.17 0.65 1.34
N ASP A 190 32.81 0.58 0.17
CA ASP A 190 34.22 0.20 0.06
C ASP A 190 35.16 1.31 0.59
N ARG A 191 34.78 2.59 0.41
CA ARG A 191 35.56 3.75 0.88
C ARG A 191 35.33 4.12 2.35
N GLN A 192 34.20 3.74 2.94
CA GLN A 192 33.83 4.08 4.32
C GLN A 192 33.52 2.82 5.14
N PRO A 193 34.52 2.25 5.85
CA PRO A 193 34.35 1.00 6.60
C PRO A 193 33.31 1.04 7.72
N ASP A 194 33.05 2.23 8.27
CA ASP A 194 32.09 2.43 9.36
C ASP A 194 30.64 2.56 8.86
N LEU A 195 30.43 2.68 7.54
CA LEU A 195 29.10 2.82 6.94
C LEU A 195 28.46 1.44 6.79
N ASN A 196 27.34 1.22 7.48
CA ASN A 196 26.57 -0.01 7.31
C ASN A 196 25.44 0.19 6.28
N PRO A 197 25.01 -0.88 5.57
CA PRO A 197 23.84 -0.81 4.70
C PRO A 197 22.56 -0.32 5.41
N SER A 198 22.46 -0.50 6.73
CA SER A 198 21.34 0.00 7.55
C SER A 198 21.31 1.52 7.69
N ASP A 199 22.43 2.21 7.45
CA ASP A 199 22.55 3.67 7.54
C ASP A 199 22.13 4.35 6.24
N ILE A 200 21.77 3.57 5.21
CA ILE A 200 21.48 4.04 3.86
C ILE A 200 19.97 3.93 3.60
N VAL A 201 19.37 5.04 3.18
CA VAL A 201 17.98 5.09 2.70
C VAL A 201 17.94 5.46 1.23
N VAL A 202 17.15 4.71 0.45
CA VAL A 202 16.86 5.01 -0.96
C VAL A 202 15.38 5.31 -1.07
N MET A 203 15.05 6.52 -1.48
CA MET A 203 13.66 6.98 -1.63
C MET A 203 13.33 7.17 -3.10
N THR A 204 12.12 6.79 -3.49
CA THR A 204 11.57 6.99 -4.84
C THR A 204 10.13 7.45 -4.75
N PRO A 205 9.65 8.34 -5.64
CA PRO A 205 8.25 8.77 -5.65
C PRO A 205 7.26 7.63 -5.98
N ASP A 206 7.73 6.55 -6.61
CA ASP A 206 6.91 5.40 -6.99
C ASP A 206 7.72 4.11 -6.83
N ILE A 207 7.62 3.49 -5.65
CA ILE A 207 8.34 2.24 -5.37
C ILE A 207 7.80 1.06 -6.17
N GLU A 208 6.52 1.08 -6.57
CA GLU A 208 5.92 0.03 -7.38
C GLU A 208 6.57 -0.06 -8.76
N ARG A 209 6.89 1.09 -9.35
CA ARG A 209 7.64 1.16 -10.61
C ARG A 209 9.08 0.68 -10.46
N TYR A 210 9.76 1.00 -9.36
CA TYR A 210 11.19 0.74 -9.20
C TYR A 210 11.52 -0.65 -8.66
N ALA A 211 10.64 -1.26 -7.87
CA ALA A 211 10.93 -2.50 -7.17
C ALA A 211 11.41 -3.66 -8.08
N PRO A 212 10.82 -3.91 -9.28
CA PRO A 212 11.33 -4.95 -10.18
C PRO A 212 12.77 -4.70 -10.65
N TYR A 213 13.14 -3.43 -10.88
CA TYR A 213 14.49 -3.07 -11.29
C TYR A 213 15.48 -3.20 -10.12
N VAL A 214 15.07 -2.80 -8.90
CA VAL A 214 15.84 -3.02 -7.68
C VAL A 214 16.09 -4.51 -7.48
N ASP A 215 15.06 -5.35 -7.57
CA ASP A 215 15.20 -6.81 -7.45
C ASP A 215 16.14 -7.38 -8.53
N ALA A 216 15.99 -6.97 -9.78
CA ALA A 216 16.84 -7.45 -10.88
C ALA A 216 18.32 -7.08 -10.69
N VAL A 217 18.62 -5.85 -10.29
CA VAL A 217 19.99 -5.37 -10.12
C VAL A 217 20.61 -5.93 -8.84
N PHE A 218 19.92 -5.84 -7.70
CA PHE A 218 20.53 -6.22 -6.41
C PHE A 218 20.60 -7.74 -6.21
N ARG A 219 19.63 -8.53 -6.70
CA ARG A 219 19.69 -10.01 -6.56
C ARG A 219 20.66 -10.69 -7.52
N SER A 220 20.95 -10.06 -8.66
CA SER A 220 21.87 -10.65 -9.65
C SER A 220 23.33 -10.57 -9.20
N ARG A 221 23.68 -9.68 -8.25
CA ARG A 221 25.03 -9.53 -7.70
C ARG A 221 25.27 -10.52 -6.56
N LYS A 222 26.46 -11.13 -6.53
CA LYS A 222 26.85 -12.16 -5.56
C LYS A 222 28.24 -11.88 -5.00
N GLY A 223 28.58 -12.52 -3.87
CA GLY A 223 29.87 -12.37 -3.21
C GLY A 223 30.09 -10.93 -2.76
N ASP A 224 31.30 -10.41 -2.99
CA ASP A 224 31.71 -9.08 -2.55
C ASP A 224 30.87 -7.94 -3.16
N LEU A 225 30.16 -8.20 -4.27
CA LEU A 225 29.28 -7.22 -4.91
C LEU A 225 27.88 -7.17 -4.32
N ALA A 226 27.48 -8.10 -3.44
CA ALA A 226 26.12 -8.15 -2.89
C ALA A 226 25.89 -7.09 -1.80
N ILE A 227 24.88 -6.23 -1.97
CA ILE A 227 24.42 -5.27 -0.94
C ILE A 227 23.09 -5.79 -0.38
N PRO A 228 22.98 -6.06 0.94
CA PRO A 228 21.70 -6.38 1.56
C PRO A 228 20.71 -5.21 1.40
N TYR A 229 19.48 -5.51 0.98
CA TYR A 229 18.45 -4.49 0.80
C TYR A 229 17.08 -5.02 1.22
N ARG A 230 16.17 -4.08 1.53
CA ARG A 230 14.75 -4.36 1.75
C ARG A 230 13.94 -3.26 1.08
N VAL A 231 12.94 -3.66 0.30
CA VAL A 231 12.00 -2.71 -0.31
C VAL A 231 10.80 -2.56 0.63
N ALA A 232 10.55 -1.34 1.11
CA ALA A 232 9.39 -0.96 1.91
C ALA A 232 8.31 -0.28 1.03
N ASP A 233 7.13 -0.05 1.61
CA ASP A 233 6.02 0.70 1.00
C ASP A 233 5.44 0.13 -0.31
N ARG A 234 5.59 -1.19 -0.54
CA ARG A 234 4.86 -1.88 -1.61
C ARG A 234 3.43 -2.15 -1.18
N GLY A 235 2.49 -1.92 -2.10
CA GLY A 235 1.09 -2.29 -1.91
C GLY A 235 0.95 -3.80 -1.82
N LEU A 236 0.27 -4.27 -0.78
CA LEU A 236 0.00 -5.70 -0.52
C LEU A 236 -0.56 -6.43 -1.74
N LEU A 237 -1.35 -5.75 -2.57
CA LEU A 237 -1.97 -6.29 -3.78
C LEU A 237 -0.94 -6.83 -4.81
N ARG A 238 0.27 -6.26 -4.86
CA ARG A 238 1.32 -6.67 -5.81
C ARG A 238 2.44 -7.48 -5.17
N SER A 239 2.68 -7.32 -3.87
CA SER A 239 3.73 -8.06 -3.18
C SER A 239 3.29 -9.43 -2.67
N GLU A 240 1.99 -9.61 -2.37
CA GLU A 240 1.48 -10.81 -1.68
C GLU A 240 0.55 -11.64 -2.58
N PRO A 241 0.93 -12.88 -2.95
CA PRO A 241 0.11 -13.75 -3.80
C PRO A 241 -1.30 -14.02 -3.25
N VAL A 242 -1.44 -14.14 -1.93
CA VAL A 242 -2.74 -14.34 -1.27
C VAL A 242 -3.68 -13.16 -1.46
N VAL A 243 -3.16 -11.93 -1.42
CA VAL A 243 -3.94 -10.70 -1.60
C VAL A 243 -4.31 -10.55 -3.07
N ALA A 244 -3.36 -10.74 -3.98
CA ALA A 244 -3.61 -10.73 -5.42
C ALA A 244 -4.67 -11.77 -5.82
N GLY A 245 -4.55 -12.99 -5.30
CA GLY A 245 -5.50 -14.08 -5.53
C GLY A 245 -6.91 -13.77 -5.03
N PHE A 246 -7.04 -13.15 -3.86
CA PHE A 246 -8.36 -12.77 -3.32
C PHE A 246 -9.08 -11.75 -4.20
N PHE A 247 -8.37 -10.72 -4.68
CA PHE A 247 -8.96 -9.75 -5.62
C PHE A 247 -9.23 -10.36 -7.01
N ALA A 248 -8.39 -11.30 -7.47
CA ALA A 248 -8.67 -12.04 -8.68
C ALA A 248 -9.96 -12.88 -8.57
N TRP A 249 -10.19 -13.51 -7.40
CA TRP A 249 -11.44 -14.21 -7.10
C TRP A 249 -12.66 -13.27 -7.09
N LEU A 250 -12.57 -12.12 -6.42
CA LEU A 250 -13.64 -11.10 -6.43
C LEU A 250 -14.01 -10.67 -7.86
N ALA A 251 -13.01 -10.53 -8.74
CA ALA A 251 -13.20 -10.11 -10.12
C ALA A 251 -13.69 -11.24 -11.06
N LEU A 252 -13.84 -12.49 -10.61
CA LEU A 252 -14.22 -13.61 -11.48
C LEU A 252 -15.61 -13.43 -12.10
N ALA A 253 -16.56 -12.90 -11.33
CA ALA A 253 -17.93 -12.65 -11.76
C ALA A 253 -17.95 -11.64 -12.93
N GLU A 254 -17.26 -10.51 -12.77
CA GLU A 254 -17.09 -9.51 -13.83
C GLU A 254 -16.40 -10.09 -15.07
N ARG A 255 -15.47 -11.03 -14.85
CA ARG A 255 -14.72 -11.74 -15.90
C ARG A 255 -15.46 -12.96 -16.45
N ARG A 256 -16.74 -13.13 -16.13
CA ARG A 256 -17.63 -14.16 -16.70
C ARG A 256 -17.13 -15.58 -16.51
N PHE A 257 -16.29 -15.83 -15.51
CA PHE A 257 -15.64 -17.12 -15.30
C PHE A 257 -14.97 -17.67 -16.56
N THR A 258 -14.34 -16.79 -17.36
CA THR A 258 -13.57 -17.22 -18.53
C THR A 258 -12.51 -18.25 -18.14
N VAL A 259 -12.18 -19.15 -19.08
CA VAL A 259 -11.13 -20.14 -18.87
C VAL A 259 -9.86 -19.50 -18.34
N ASN A 260 -9.41 -18.41 -18.95
CA ASN A 260 -8.21 -17.70 -18.50
C ASN A 260 -8.34 -17.17 -17.06
N ALA A 261 -9.44 -16.52 -16.71
CA ALA A 261 -9.60 -15.95 -15.37
C ALA A 261 -9.62 -17.03 -14.27
N VAL A 262 -10.22 -18.18 -14.55
CA VAL A 262 -10.21 -19.33 -13.64
C VAL A 262 -8.80 -19.93 -13.55
N PHE A 263 -8.09 -20.10 -14.67
CA PHE A 263 -6.73 -20.61 -14.64
C PHE A 263 -5.73 -19.64 -13.98
N ASP A 264 -5.90 -18.33 -14.14
CA ASP A 264 -5.09 -17.33 -13.42
C ASP A 264 -5.22 -17.52 -11.90
N LEU A 265 -6.42 -17.86 -11.41
CA LEU A 265 -6.63 -18.17 -10.00
C LEU A 265 -6.02 -19.51 -9.58
N LEU A 266 -6.05 -20.55 -10.44
CA LEU A 266 -5.33 -21.81 -10.21
C LEU A 266 -3.80 -21.64 -10.23
N GLU A 267 -3.30 -20.60 -10.89
CA GLU A 267 -1.88 -20.29 -10.92
C GLU A 267 -1.39 -19.60 -9.65
N CYS A 268 -2.30 -19.03 -8.86
CA CYS A 268 -2.01 -18.48 -7.53
C CYS A 268 -1.51 -19.60 -6.59
N PRO A 269 -0.27 -19.52 -6.05
CA PRO A 269 0.31 -20.61 -5.25
C PRO A 269 -0.53 -21.00 -4.01
N PRO A 270 -1.08 -20.05 -3.22
CA PRO A 270 -1.98 -20.40 -2.12
C PRO A 270 -3.25 -21.16 -2.53
N VAL A 271 -3.80 -20.92 -3.72
CA VAL A 271 -4.95 -21.66 -4.26
C VAL A 271 -4.53 -23.05 -4.73
N ALA A 272 -3.41 -23.12 -5.47
CA ALA A 272 -2.89 -24.38 -5.98
C ALA A 272 -2.58 -25.39 -4.85
N ARG A 273 -1.99 -24.90 -3.74
CA ARG A 273 -1.77 -25.72 -2.54
C ARG A 273 -3.09 -26.20 -1.93
N ARG A 274 -4.05 -25.29 -1.75
CA ARG A 274 -5.38 -25.61 -1.19
C ARG A 274 -6.10 -26.70 -1.97
N LEU A 275 -5.95 -26.70 -3.29
CA LEU A 275 -6.54 -27.68 -4.20
C LEU A 275 -5.64 -28.91 -4.45
N SER A 276 -4.46 -28.97 -3.82
CA SER A 276 -3.46 -30.02 -4.05
C SER A 276 -3.20 -30.23 -5.55
N MET A 277 -2.99 -29.13 -6.28
CA MET A 277 -2.75 -29.12 -7.72
C MET A 277 -1.29 -28.81 -8.03
N SER A 278 -0.62 -29.75 -8.70
CA SER A 278 0.73 -29.56 -9.22
C SER A 278 0.74 -28.67 -10.48
N LEU A 279 1.94 -28.30 -10.94
CA LEU A 279 2.08 -27.61 -12.24
C LEU A 279 1.62 -28.50 -13.41
N GLY A 280 1.96 -29.80 -13.39
CA GLY A 280 1.52 -30.74 -14.43
C GLY A 280 0.01 -30.94 -14.44
N ASP A 281 -0.63 -30.99 -13.27
CA ASP A 281 -2.10 -31.08 -13.18
C ASP A 281 -2.77 -29.88 -13.87
N ARG A 282 -2.24 -28.66 -13.65
CA ARG A 282 -2.80 -27.44 -14.23
C ARG A 282 -2.64 -27.38 -15.74
N GLU A 283 -1.51 -27.83 -16.29
CA GLU A 283 -1.31 -27.95 -17.74
C GLU A 283 -2.30 -28.96 -18.35
N LEU A 284 -2.51 -30.09 -17.68
CA LEU A 284 -3.47 -31.11 -18.09
C LEU A 284 -4.92 -30.59 -18.06
N LEU A 285 -5.30 -29.85 -17.03
CA LEU A 285 -6.61 -29.21 -16.96
C LEU A 285 -6.82 -28.20 -18.10
N ARG A 286 -5.78 -27.43 -18.49
CA ARG A 286 -5.86 -26.51 -19.63
C ARG A 286 -6.12 -27.27 -20.94
N GLU A 287 -5.49 -28.43 -21.11
CA GLU A 287 -5.75 -29.32 -22.26
C GLU A 287 -7.20 -29.79 -22.29
N TRP A 288 -7.71 -30.27 -21.16
CA TRP A 288 -9.08 -30.77 -21.07
C TRP A 288 -10.13 -29.68 -21.27
N ALA A 289 -9.92 -28.49 -20.72
CA ALA A 289 -10.81 -27.35 -20.95
C ALA A 289 -10.91 -27.03 -22.45
N ARG A 290 -9.79 -27.11 -23.18
CA ARG A 290 -9.76 -26.91 -24.63
C ARG A 290 -10.48 -28.03 -25.39
N ARG A 291 -10.19 -29.30 -25.08
CA ARG A 291 -10.85 -30.48 -25.70
C ARG A 291 -12.36 -30.50 -25.45
N ALA A 292 -12.79 -30.10 -24.26
CA ALA A 292 -14.19 -29.98 -23.88
C ALA A 292 -14.88 -28.72 -24.42
N ALA A 293 -14.13 -27.84 -25.11
CA ALA A 293 -14.60 -26.57 -25.66
C ALA A 293 -15.26 -25.65 -24.61
N ILE A 294 -14.68 -25.59 -23.41
CA ILE A 294 -15.07 -24.66 -22.34
C ILE A 294 -14.51 -23.29 -22.69
N HIS A 295 -15.33 -22.24 -22.61
CA HIS A 295 -14.88 -20.87 -22.87
C HIS A 295 -15.17 -19.93 -21.69
N TRP A 296 -16.39 -19.93 -21.16
CA TRP A 296 -16.83 -19.01 -20.09
C TRP A 296 -18.18 -19.44 -19.50
N GLY A 297 -18.53 -18.89 -18.35
CA GLY A 297 -19.74 -19.20 -17.61
C GLY A 297 -19.63 -20.52 -16.87
N LEU A 298 -20.01 -20.53 -15.61
CA LEU A 298 -20.10 -21.73 -14.79
C LEU A 298 -21.21 -22.64 -15.36
N ASP A 299 -22.38 -22.09 -15.71
CA ASP A 299 -23.45 -22.78 -16.43
C ASP A 299 -24.32 -21.81 -17.29
N GLY A 300 -25.46 -22.30 -17.78
CA GLY A 300 -26.38 -21.58 -18.64
C GLY A 300 -27.10 -20.41 -17.97
N SER A 301 -27.29 -20.39 -16.64
CA SER A 301 -27.95 -19.27 -15.96
C SER A 301 -27.14 -17.99 -16.08
N ASP A 302 -25.81 -18.08 -16.02
CA ASP A 302 -24.90 -16.93 -16.12
C ASP A 302 -25.04 -16.21 -17.47
N LYS A 303 -25.56 -16.89 -18.49
CA LYS A 303 -25.80 -16.27 -19.79
C LYS A 303 -26.98 -15.30 -19.74
N GLY A 304 -27.94 -15.56 -18.86
CA GLY A 304 -29.09 -14.69 -18.63
C GLY A 304 -28.67 -13.31 -18.14
N ASP A 305 -27.63 -13.24 -17.30
CA ASP A 305 -27.06 -11.98 -16.80
C ASP A 305 -26.46 -11.10 -17.92
N PHE A 306 -26.20 -11.69 -19.09
CA PHE A 306 -25.72 -11.01 -20.30
C PHE A 306 -26.77 -10.94 -21.41
N GLU A 307 -28.05 -11.15 -21.09
CA GLU A 307 -29.15 -11.15 -22.05
C GLU A 307 -28.98 -12.19 -23.18
N LEU A 308 -28.25 -13.27 -22.92
CA LEU A 308 -28.03 -14.37 -23.86
C LEU A 308 -28.94 -15.57 -23.54
N PRO A 309 -29.26 -16.42 -24.53
CA PRO A 309 -30.02 -17.65 -24.27
C PRO A 309 -29.32 -18.52 -23.22
N PRO A 310 -30.05 -19.12 -22.25
CA PRO A 310 -29.49 -19.88 -21.14
C PRO A 310 -29.04 -21.29 -21.56
N ALA A 311 -28.27 -21.37 -22.64
CA ALA A 311 -27.75 -22.61 -23.16
C ALA A 311 -26.43 -22.97 -22.47
N ASN A 312 -26.31 -24.19 -21.96
CA ASN A 312 -25.09 -24.73 -21.37
C ASN A 312 -23.92 -24.92 -22.35
N ALA A 313 -24.05 -24.55 -23.63
CA ALA A 313 -22.95 -24.68 -24.59
C ALA A 313 -21.72 -23.85 -24.16
N HIS A 314 -20.53 -24.47 -24.19
CA HIS A 314 -19.24 -23.85 -23.85
C HIS A 314 -19.06 -23.38 -22.40
N THR A 315 -19.91 -23.83 -21.47
CA THR A 315 -19.79 -23.53 -20.03
C THR A 315 -18.92 -24.56 -19.31
N TRP A 316 -18.46 -24.23 -18.09
CA TRP A 316 -17.73 -25.15 -17.24
C TRP A 316 -18.52 -26.41 -16.95
N ARG A 317 -19.79 -26.27 -16.55
CA ARG A 317 -20.66 -27.41 -16.25
C ARG A 317 -20.74 -28.39 -17.41
N ARG A 318 -21.02 -27.89 -18.62
CA ARG A 318 -21.11 -28.73 -19.82
C ARG A 318 -19.78 -29.39 -20.17
N GLY A 319 -18.66 -28.68 -20.03
CA GLY A 319 -17.36 -29.25 -20.31
C GLY A 319 -16.98 -30.36 -19.33
N LEU A 320 -17.23 -30.15 -18.03
CA LEU A 320 -17.01 -31.15 -16.99
C LEU A 320 -17.89 -32.38 -17.20
N ASP A 321 -19.19 -32.20 -17.49
CA ASP A 321 -20.10 -33.31 -17.78
C ASP A 321 -19.60 -34.14 -18.98
N ARG A 322 -19.08 -33.49 -20.03
CA ARG A 322 -18.52 -34.19 -21.21
C ARG A 322 -17.21 -34.91 -20.91
N LEU A 323 -16.36 -34.37 -20.06
CA LEU A 323 -15.12 -35.01 -19.61
C LEU A 323 -15.42 -36.24 -18.75
N MET A 324 -16.33 -36.11 -17.79
CA MET A 324 -16.78 -37.22 -16.94
C MET A 324 -17.50 -38.31 -17.73
N LEU A 325 -18.34 -37.93 -18.70
CA LEU A 325 -18.98 -38.91 -19.59
C LEU A 325 -17.94 -39.72 -20.38
N GLY A 326 -16.86 -39.05 -20.79
CA GLY A 326 -15.71 -39.66 -21.45
C GLY A 326 -14.99 -40.72 -20.63
N THR A 327 -14.95 -40.60 -19.29
CA THR A 327 -14.28 -41.58 -18.43
C THR A 327 -15.12 -42.82 -18.15
N VAL A 328 -16.44 -42.72 -18.30
CA VAL A 328 -17.39 -43.81 -18.04
C VAL A 328 -17.64 -44.65 -19.30
N LEU A 329 -17.62 -44.04 -20.47
CA LEU A 329 -17.91 -44.73 -21.74
C LEU A 329 -16.69 -45.51 -22.26
N PRO A 330 -16.88 -46.73 -22.80
CA PRO A 330 -15.81 -47.48 -23.44
C PRO A 330 -15.31 -46.76 -24.71
N GLU A 331 -14.04 -46.96 -25.09
CA GLU A 331 -13.40 -46.28 -26.24
C GLU A 331 -14.16 -46.50 -27.56
N ASP A 332 -14.75 -47.69 -27.76
CA ASP A 332 -15.58 -48.02 -28.93
C ASP A 332 -17.01 -47.42 -28.88
N GLY A 333 -17.33 -46.68 -27.81
CA GLY A 333 -18.66 -46.18 -27.45
C GLY A 333 -18.77 -44.65 -27.35
N MET A 334 -17.94 -43.89 -28.06
CA MET A 334 -17.97 -42.41 -28.14
C MET A 334 -19.16 -41.84 -28.94
N ALA A 335 -20.30 -42.54 -28.91
CA ALA A 335 -21.54 -42.05 -29.49
C ALA A 335 -22.10 -40.88 -28.67
N ILE A 336 -22.85 -39.99 -29.33
CA ILE A 336 -23.57 -38.92 -28.64
C ILE A 336 -24.57 -39.56 -27.66
N HIS A 337 -24.45 -39.24 -26.38
CA HIS A 337 -25.36 -39.70 -25.33
C HIS A 337 -26.37 -38.59 -25.02
N GLY A 338 -27.60 -38.76 -25.51
CA GLY A 338 -28.63 -37.71 -25.46
C GLY A 338 -28.26 -36.55 -26.39
N ASP A 339 -27.96 -35.38 -25.84
CA ASP A 339 -27.49 -34.19 -26.56
C ASP A 339 -25.97 -33.93 -26.36
N MET A 340 -25.28 -34.81 -25.62
CA MET A 340 -23.88 -34.63 -25.20
C MET A 340 -22.93 -35.56 -25.96
N ALA A 341 -21.90 -34.96 -26.57
CA ALA A 341 -20.77 -35.72 -27.11
C ALA A 341 -19.69 -35.87 -26.03
N PRO A 342 -19.28 -37.09 -25.67
CA PRO A 342 -18.17 -37.30 -24.73
C PRO A 342 -16.87 -36.71 -25.27
N VAL A 343 -15.96 -36.34 -24.36
CA VAL A 343 -14.55 -36.09 -24.70
C VAL A 343 -13.79 -37.40 -24.49
N GLU A 344 -12.85 -37.73 -25.36
CA GLU A 344 -12.11 -38.99 -25.26
C GLU A 344 -11.49 -39.19 -23.87
N ALA A 345 -11.61 -40.43 -23.38
CA ALA A 345 -11.37 -40.84 -22.02
C ALA A 345 -10.04 -40.31 -21.48
N VAL A 346 -10.10 -39.82 -20.25
CA VAL A 346 -8.92 -39.47 -19.48
C VAL A 346 -8.40 -40.75 -18.82
N ASP A 347 -7.08 -40.97 -18.89
CA ASP A 347 -6.42 -42.05 -18.13
C ASP A 347 -6.86 -42.00 -16.66
N GLY A 348 -7.28 -43.16 -16.13
CA GLY A 348 -7.76 -43.35 -14.77
C GLY A 348 -6.88 -42.74 -13.69
N ALA A 349 -5.56 -42.67 -13.94
CA ALA A 349 -4.61 -42.03 -13.05
C ALA A 349 -4.92 -40.55 -12.76
N PHE A 350 -5.58 -39.84 -13.67
CA PHE A 350 -5.86 -38.41 -13.55
C PHE A 350 -7.31 -38.08 -13.15
N TRP A 351 -8.17 -39.07 -12.93
CA TRP A 351 -9.55 -38.83 -12.45
C TRP A 351 -9.63 -37.99 -11.16
N PRO A 352 -8.73 -38.17 -10.16
CA PRO A 352 -8.73 -37.30 -8.99
C PRO A 352 -8.52 -35.82 -9.33
N VAL A 353 -7.76 -35.50 -10.38
CA VAL A 353 -7.52 -34.11 -10.83
C VAL A 353 -8.80 -33.51 -11.41
N LEU A 354 -9.53 -34.28 -12.23
CA LEU A 354 -10.84 -33.87 -12.76
C LEU A 354 -11.86 -33.66 -11.64
N GLY A 355 -11.88 -34.54 -10.65
CA GLY A 355 -12.75 -34.41 -9.47
C GLY A 355 -12.49 -33.13 -8.69
N ARG A 356 -11.22 -32.81 -8.39
CA ARG A 356 -10.85 -31.57 -7.71
C ARG A 356 -11.22 -30.31 -8.50
N LEU A 357 -11.09 -30.34 -9.82
CA LEU A 357 -11.56 -29.24 -10.67
C LEU A 357 -13.08 -29.08 -10.56
N ALA A 358 -13.85 -30.18 -10.63
CA ALA A 358 -15.30 -30.13 -10.53
C ALA A 358 -15.79 -29.58 -9.19
N GLU A 359 -15.25 -30.09 -8.08
CA GLU A 359 -15.54 -29.57 -6.73
C GLU A 359 -15.22 -28.08 -6.59
N TRP A 360 -14.12 -27.65 -7.21
CA TRP A 360 -13.73 -26.25 -7.17
C TRP A 360 -14.65 -25.34 -8.00
N ILE A 361 -15.07 -25.78 -9.20
CA ILE A 361 -16.07 -25.06 -9.99
C ILE A 361 -17.40 -24.96 -9.24
N ASP A 362 -17.85 -26.01 -8.56
CA ASP A 362 -19.06 -25.99 -7.73
C ASP A 362 -18.91 -25.05 -6.52
N ALA A 363 -17.71 -24.97 -5.92
CA ALA A 363 -17.42 -24.00 -4.86
C ALA A 363 -17.47 -22.56 -5.39
N LEU A 364 -16.93 -22.29 -6.58
CA LEU A 364 -17.01 -20.97 -7.21
C LEU A 364 -18.45 -20.57 -7.55
N ARG A 365 -19.30 -21.52 -7.96
CA ARG A 365 -20.75 -21.31 -8.15
C ARG A 365 -21.41 -20.89 -6.84
N THR A 366 -21.20 -21.67 -5.78
CA THR A 366 -21.78 -21.38 -4.45
C THR A 366 -21.37 -19.99 -3.97
N ASP A 367 -20.11 -19.62 -4.20
CA ASP A 367 -19.58 -18.32 -3.87
C ASP A 367 -20.24 -17.21 -4.67
N HIS A 368 -20.33 -17.37 -5.98
CA HIS A 368 -20.93 -16.37 -6.86
C HIS A 368 -22.38 -16.09 -6.52
N ASP A 369 -23.17 -17.14 -6.30
CA ASP A 369 -24.58 -17.02 -5.90
C ASP A 369 -24.68 -16.30 -4.55
N GLY A 370 -23.77 -16.63 -3.63
CA GLY A 370 -23.57 -15.88 -2.40
C GLY A 370 -23.31 -14.40 -2.69
N LEU A 371 -22.33 -14.06 -3.52
CA LEU A 371 -21.93 -12.68 -3.79
C LEU A 371 -23.03 -11.81 -4.43
N ALA A 372 -24.03 -12.40 -5.07
CA ALA A 372 -25.15 -11.69 -5.69
C ALA A 372 -26.14 -11.10 -4.67
N GLU A 373 -26.21 -11.64 -3.44
CA GLU A 373 -27.13 -11.15 -2.42
C GLU A 373 -26.58 -9.90 -1.73
N ALA A 374 -27.40 -8.83 -1.68
CA ALA A 374 -27.08 -7.66 -0.88
C ALA A 374 -27.09 -8.01 0.62
N ARG A 375 -26.03 -7.61 1.33
CA ARG A 375 -25.82 -7.94 2.75
C ARG A 375 -25.41 -6.73 3.56
N SER A 376 -25.53 -6.82 4.88
CA SER A 376 -24.90 -5.83 5.76
C SER A 376 -23.37 -5.93 5.66
N ALA A 377 -22.66 -4.85 6.00
CA ALA A 377 -21.20 -4.86 6.02
C ALA A 377 -20.61 -5.90 6.99
N GLN A 378 -21.31 -6.20 8.08
CA GLN A 378 -20.91 -7.23 9.04
C GLN A 378 -21.03 -8.63 8.42
N ASP A 379 -22.17 -8.92 7.79
CA ASP A 379 -22.37 -10.22 7.13
C ASP A 379 -21.39 -10.39 5.96
N TRP A 380 -21.07 -9.30 5.24
CA TRP A 380 -20.00 -9.32 4.23
C TRP A 380 -18.65 -9.69 4.81
N ALA A 381 -18.28 -9.13 5.96
CA ALA A 381 -17.02 -9.47 6.61
C ALA A 381 -16.93 -10.96 6.95
N GLU A 382 -18.04 -11.57 7.38
CA GLU A 382 -18.13 -13.00 7.70
C GLU A 382 -18.06 -13.88 6.45
N VAL A 383 -18.81 -13.54 5.40
CA VAL A 383 -18.78 -14.25 4.11
C VAL A 383 -17.38 -14.22 3.51
N LEU A 384 -16.76 -13.04 3.40
CA LEU A 384 -15.43 -12.88 2.82
C LEU A 384 -14.34 -13.58 3.64
N THR A 385 -14.47 -13.60 4.97
CA THR A 385 -13.55 -14.35 5.84
C THR A 385 -13.67 -15.86 5.62
N THR A 386 -14.90 -16.37 5.48
CA THR A 386 -15.16 -17.79 5.20
C THR A 386 -14.59 -18.21 3.85
N VAL A 387 -14.77 -17.37 2.83
CA VAL A 387 -14.18 -17.59 1.51
C VAL A 387 -12.65 -17.65 1.58
N LEU A 388 -12.01 -16.72 2.31
CA LEU A 388 -10.56 -16.71 2.46
C LEU A 388 -10.03 -18.02 3.03
N GLU A 389 -10.67 -18.55 4.06
CA GLU A 389 -10.31 -19.82 4.71
C GLU A 389 -10.52 -21.03 3.81
N ARG A 390 -11.53 -20.98 2.94
CA ARG A 390 -11.80 -22.06 2.01
C ARG A 390 -10.86 -22.03 0.79
N LEU A 391 -10.51 -20.86 0.27
CA LEU A 391 -9.76 -20.71 -0.99
C LEU A 391 -8.25 -20.80 -0.85
N PHE A 392 -7.68 -20.37 0.27
CA PHE A 392 -6.24 -20.18 0.38
C PHE A 392 -5.61 -21.06 1.46
N GLU A 393 -4.51 -21.72 1.08
CA GLU A 393 -3.60 -22.39 2.00
C GLU A 393 -2.24 -21.66 1.95
N VAL A 394 -1.88 -20.99 3.05
CA VAL A 394 -0.70 -20.12 3.14
C VAL A 394 0.45 -20.79 3.89
N GLU A 395 1.68 -20.44 3.51
CA GLU A 395 2.89 -20.82 4.24
C GLU A 395 3.22 -19.81 5.36
N ALA A 396 4.17 -20.16 6.24
CA ALA A 396 4.51 -19.34 7.41
C ALA A 396 4.95 -17.90 7.06
N ASN A 397 5.55 -17.69 5.89
CA ASN A 397 5.95 -16.38 5.38
C ASN A 397 4.77 -15.55 4.83
N GLU A 398 3.65 -16.18 4.45
CA GLU A 398 2.45 -15.55 3.88
C GLU A 398 1.38 -15.29 4.95
N GLU A 399 1.49 -15.88 6.14
CA GLU A 399 0.50 -15.74 7.23
C GLU A 399 0.29 -14.28 7.64
N SER A 400 1.36 -13.46 7.64
CA SER A 400 1.23 -12.03 7.96
C SER A 400 0.32 -11.30 6.97
N ALA A 401 0.45 -11.58 5.67
CA ALA A 401 -0.36 -10.99 4.63
C ALA A 401 -1.83 -11.42 4.74
N LEU A 402 -2.07 -12.71 5.02
CA LEU A 402 -3.41 -13.23 5.26
C LEU A 402 -4.07 -12.57 6.48
N GLN A 403 -3.32 -12.37 7.57
CA GLN A 403 -3.84 -11.69 8.77
C GLN A 403 -4.16 -10.21 8.50
N GLN A 404 -3.33 -9.52 7.71
CA GLN A 404 -3.62 -8.14 7.30
C GLN A 404 -4.91 -8.06 6.46
N LEU A 405 -5.09 -8.98 5.51
CA LEU A 405 -6.31 -9.04 4.69
C LEU A 405 -7.55 -9.35 5.53
N ARG A 406 -7.47 -10.34 6.44
CA ARG A 406 -8.54 -10.63 7.42
C ARG A 406 -8.83 -9.44 8.34
N GLY A 407 -7.80 -8.70 8.74
CA GLY A 407 -7.93 -7.49 9.53
C GLY A 407 -8.70 -6.41 8.78
N ALA A 408 -8.34 -6.15 7.53
CA ALA A 408 -9.03 -5.18 6.67
C ALA A 408 -10.51 -5.53 6.46
N ILE A 409 -10.82 -6.80 6.18
CA ILE A 409 -12.21 -7.28 6.02
C ILE A 409 -13.01 -7.09 7.31
N ARG A 410 -12.46 -7.46 8.47
CA ARG A 410 -13.11 -7.26 9.76
C ARG A 410 -13.30 -5.79 10.11
N GLN A 411 -12.36 -4.94 9.71
CA GLN A 411 -12.46 -3.49 9.96
C GLN A 411 -13.65 -2.89 9.23
N ILE A 412 -13.98 -3.36 8.02
CA ILE A 412 -15.18 -2.90 7.28
C ILE A 412 -16.46 -3.14 8.09
N GLY A 413 -16.61 -4.34 8.66
CA GLY A 413 -17.74 -4.67 9.53
C GLY A 413 -17.77 -3.82 10.81
N ALA A 414 -16.61 -3.68 11.46
CA ALA A 414 -16.46 -2.88 12.68
C ALA A 414 -16.79 -1.39 12.46
N ASP A 415 -16.31 -0.79 11.36
CA ASP A 415 -16.55 0.60 11.01
C ASP A 415 -18.03 0.84 10.70
N ALA A 416 -18.67 -0.08 9.98
CA ALA A 416 -20.10 -0.01 9.69
C ALA A 416 -20.95 -0.15 10.96
N ALA A 417 -20.57 -1.05 11.87
CA ALA A 417 -21.22 -1.20 13.17
C ALA A 417 -21.08 0.06 14.04
N ALA A 418 -19.87 0.64 14.10
CA ALA A 418 -19.61 1.89 14.81
C ALA A 418 -20.42 3.07 14.22
N ALA A 419 -20.67 3.06 12.92
CA ALA A 419 -21.51 4.03 12.23
C ALA A 419 -23.03 3.72 12.31
N ALA A 420 -23.43 2.62 12.96
CA ALA A 420 -24.80 2.09 12.98
C ALA A 420 -25.41 1.93 11.58
N CYS A 421 -24.58 1.56 10.59
CA CYS A 421 -25.00 1.34 9.21
C CYS A 421 -25.62 -0.06 9.08
N THR A 422 -26.92 -0.11 8.81
CA THR A 422 -27.68 -1.37 8.57
C THR A 422 -28.09 -1.55 7.12
N ALA A 423 -27.54 -0.71 6.23
CA ALA A 423 -27.84 -0.77 4.81
C ALA A 423 -27.41 -2.13 4.22
N GLN A 424 -28.26 -2.66 3.35
CA GLN A 424 -27.92 -3.83 2.53
C GLN A 424 -27.14 -3.34 1.33
N ILE A 425 -25.90 -3.78 1.21
CA ILE A 425 -24.93 -3.32 0.22
C ILE A 425 -24.70 -4.47 -0.76
N PRO A 426 -24.92 -4.30 -2.07
CA PRO A 426 -24.47 -5.27 -3.06
C PRO A 426 -22.95 -5.21 -3.19
N LEU A 427 -22.30 -6.34 -3.49
CA LEU A 427 -20.84 -6.37 -3.68
C LEU A 427 -20.42 -5.61 -4.94
N THR A 428 -21.21 -5.75 -6.01
CA THR A 428 -21.05 -5.04 -7.29
C THR A 428 -21.97 -3.83 -7.33
N VAL A 429 -21.45 -2.65 -7.68
CA VAL A 429 -22.20 -1.40 -7.84
C VAL A 429 -22.70 -1.22 -9.25
#